data_AF-A0A2V1D0Y2-F1
#
_entry.id   AF-A0A2V1D0Y2-F1
#
_cell.length_a   1.000
_cell.length_b   1.000
_cell.length_c   1.000
_cell.angle_alpha   90.00
_cell.angle_beta   90.00
_cell.angle_gamma   90.00
#
_symmetry.space_group_name_H-M   'P 1'
#
loop_
_entity.id
_entity.type
_entity.pdbx_description
1 polymer ?
#
loop_
_entity_poly.entity_id
_entity_poly.type
_entity_poly.pdbx_seq_one_letter_code
_entity_poly.pdbx_strand_id
1 'polypeptide(L)'
;MAWSWQYMFEDSDAVECHESCFSTTVGAYQTVKSPIWFSQNSYDSFERSKFSAVNDTAFEQWYFEGVSEAGEAFIVSLGRDPSYRPLGYGVLPLEMMFVFANGTRHAKTDFAFESRVRDCCGTVQGQWNTKRGSISWLVSQDLKKAEVEFHMPTVQGSAKIQSFTPARYADGISWPSKFARTQLAPHLNMVEAIPVGNVEVDLRILGQLFTIYWDWWTLP
;
A
#
# COMPACT_ATOMS: atom_id res chain seq x y z
N MET A 1 4.87 -19.23 32.47
CA MET A 1 5.73 -18.14 31.98
C MET A 1 4.94 -17.36 30.95
N ALA A 2 4.51 -16.15 31.31
CA ALA A 2 3.77 -15.25 30.43
C ALA A 2 4.76 -14.60 29.47
N TRP A 3 4.55 -14.76 28.16
CA TRP A 3 5.39 -14.17 27.13
C TRP A 3 4.99 -12.72 26.93
N SER A 4 5.75 -11.79 27.51
CA SER A 4 5.65 -10.36 27.22
C SER A 4 6.38 -10.07 25.91
N TRP A 5 5.75 -10.33 24.77
CA TRP A 5 6.22 -9.79 23.51
C TRP A 5 5.75 -8.35 23.44
N GLN A 6 6.60 -7.44 23.93
CA GLN A 6 6.49 -6.03 23.64
C GLN A 6 6.49 -5.89 22.12
N TYR A 7 5.36 -5.45 21.59
CA TYR A 7 5.30 -4.59 20.43
C TYR A 7 6.60 -3.79 20.31
N MET A 8 7.33 -3.92 19.20
CA MET A 8 8.35 -2.91 18.90
C MET A 8 7.62 -1.67 18.39
N PHE A 9 6.96 -0.97 19.32
CA PHE A 9 6.56 0.41 19.15
C PHE A 9 7.84 1.22 19.21
N GLU A 10 8.31 1.74 18.08
CA GLU A 10 9.17 2.91 18.16
C GLU A 10 8.24 4.09 18.44
N ASP A 11 8.34 4.69 19.64
CA ASP A 11 8.01 6.10 19.79
C ASP A 11 8.96 6.84 18.85
N SER A 12 8.44 7.34 17.73
CA SER A 12 9.27 8.10 16.80
C SER A 12 9.63 9.43 17.43
N ASP A 13 10.91 9.77 17.40
CA ASP A 13 11.44 11.10 17.66
C ASP A 13 10.53 12.19 17.06
N ALA A 14 10.12 13.11 17.92
CA ALA A 14 9.35 14.35 17.69
C ALA A 14 8.76 14.53 16.26
N VAL A 15 7.46 14.25 16.10
CA VAL A 15 6.69 14.72 14.95
C VAL A 15 5.64 15.73 15.44
N GLU A 16 5.47 16.81 14.68
CA GLU A 16 4.64 18.02 14.85
C GLU A 16 3.13 17.82 15.15
N CYS A 17 2.66 16.60 15.40
CA CYS A 17 1.26 16.35 15.73
C CYS A 17 1.11 15.82 17.17
N HIS A 18 0.10 16.32 17.90
CA HIS A 18 -0.16 15.98 19.30
C HIS A 18 -0.69 14.54 19.52
N GLU A 19 -0.73 13.70 18.48
CA GLU A 19 -1.33 12.36 18.52
C GLU A 19 -0.26 11.25 18.48
N SER A 20 -0.54 10.15 19.16
CA SER A 20 0.32 8.96 19.15
C SER A 20 0.36 8.32 17.76
N CYS A 21 1.56 8.11 17.24
CA CYS A 21 1.82 7.43 15.98
C CYS A 21 1.74 5.90 16.10
N PHE A 22 1.17 5.23 15.10
CA PHE A 22 1.32 3.79 14.91
C PHE A 22 2.34 3.53 13.80
N SER A 23 3.39 2.75 14.07
CA SER A 23 4.42 2.43 13.09
C SER A 23 4.76 0.94 13.14
N THR A 24 4.98 0.34 11.97
CA THR A 24 5.52 -1.01 11.84
C THR A 24 6.69 -0.99 10.88
N THR A 25 7.81 -1.59 11.28
CA THR A 25 9.00 -1.78 10.44
C THR A 25 9.30 -3.27 10.37
N VAL A 26 9.50 -3.80 9.17
CA VAL A 26 9.76 -5.22 8.93
C VAL A 26 10.94 -5.37 7.97
N GLY A 27 11.96 -6.12 8.37
CA GLY A 27 13.05 -6.53 7.48
C GLY A 27 12.70 -7.77 6.64
N ALA A 28 13.34 -7.94 5.48
CA ALA A 28 13.02 -8.99 4.50
C ALA A 28 13.02 -10.43 5.05
N TYR A 29 13.79 -10.70 6.10
CA TYR A 29 13.88 -12.03 6.72
C TYR A 29 13.37 -12.06 8.16
N GLN A 30 12.74 -10.98 8.62
CA GLN A 30 12.19 -10.85 9.95
C GLN A 30 10.80 -11.50 10.00
N THR A 31 10.74 -12.72 10.52
CA THR A 31 9.51 -13.50 10.65
C THR A 31 9.38 -14.09 12.05
N VAL A 32 8.14 -14.38 12.46
CA VAL A 32 7.85 -15.10 13.70
C VAL A 32 7.24 -16.47 13.40
N LYS A 33 7.54 -17.46 14.25
CA LYS A 33 6.94 -18.81 14.16
C LYS A 33 5.61 -18.93 14.91
N SER A 34 5.26 -17.94 15.72
CA SER A 34 4.03 -17.94 16.50
C SER A 34 2.84 -17.45 15.66
N PRO A 35 1.60 -17.75 16.11
CA PRO A 35 0.44 -16.99 15.65
C PRO A 35 0.68 -15.49 15.81
N ILE A 36 0.16 -14.72 14.86
CA ILE A 36 0.21 -13.25 14.89
C ILE A 36 -1.18 -12.71 15.22
N TRP A 37 -1.21 -11.53 15.80
CA TRP A 37 -2.45 -10.80 16.02
C TRP A 37 -2.81 -10.00 14.76
N PHE A 38 -4.09 -10.02 14.41
CA PHE A 38 -4.69 -9.21 13.35
C PHE A 38 -5.75 -8.30 13.98
N SER A 39 -5.65 -7.00 13.72
CA SER A 39 -6.63 -6.06 14.22
C SER A 39 -7.99 -6.23 13.54
N GLN A 40 -9.03 -6.41 14.35
CA GLN A 40 -10.43 -6.47 13.88
C GLN A 40 -11.20 -5.17 14.16
N ASN A 41 -10.54 -4.12 14.65
CA ASN A 41 -11.20 -2.86 14.93
C ASN A 41 -11.58 -2.16 13.63
N SER A 42 -12.88 -1.95 13.43
CA SER A 42 -13.42 -1.34 12.23
C SER A 42 -13.06 0.13 12.09
N TYR A 43 -12.54 0.81 13.12
CA TYR A 43 -12.06 2.20 13.04
C TYR A 43 -10.59 2.36 12.69
N ASP A 44 -9.88 1.26 12.59
CA ASP A 44 -8.51 1.29 12.15
C ASP A 44 -8.43 1.74 10.70
N SER A 45 -7.64 2.79 10.42
CA SER A 45 -7.41 3.24 9.04
C SER A 45 -7.15 2.05 8.12
N PHE A 46 -7.85 1.97 6.99
CA PHE A 46 -7.79 0.80 6.10
C PHE A 46 -6.36 0.46 5.69
N GLU A 47 -5.56 1.49 5.44
CA GLU A 47 -4.19 1.36 4.96
C GLU A 47 -3.17 1.05 6.06
N ARG A 48 -3.54 1.16 7.35
CA ARG A 48 -2.59 0.85 8.42
C ARG A 48 -2.33 -0.66 8.45
N SER A 49 -1.08 -1.05 8.66
CA SER A 49 -0.70 -2.45 8.93
C SER A 49 -1.60 -3.04 10.03
N LYS A 50 -2.25 -4.16 9.72
CA LYS A 50 -3.19 -4.82 10.66
C LYS A 50 -2.53 -5.94 11.45
N PHE A 51 -1.38 -6.42 10.98
CA PHE A 51 -0.62 -7.46 11.64
C PHE A 51 0.35 -6.93 12.70
N SER A 52 0.53 -7.71 13.76
CA SER A 52 1.55 -7.47 14.77
C SER A 52 2.96 -7.87 14.32
N ALA A 53 3.08 -8.80 13.36
CA ALA A 53 4.33 -9.31 12.79
C ALA A 53 4.03 -10.10 11.50
N VAL A 54 5.06 -10.50 10.76
CA VAL A 54 4.92 -11.43 9.62
C VAL A 54 5.22 -12.86 10.07
N ASN A 55 4.31 -13.79 9.79
CA ASN A 55 4.51 -15.23 10.00
C ASN A 55 4.44 -15.98 8.65
N ASP A 56 4.46 -17.31 8.70
CA ASP A 56 4.50 -18.15 7.49
C ASP A 56 3.12 -18.37 6.83
N THR A 57 2.04 -17.77 7.34
CA THR A 57 0.66 -18.12 6.93
C THR A 57 -0.22 -16.95 6.51
N ALA A 58 0.22 -15.72 6.73
CA ALA A 58 -0.59 -14.52 6.48
C ALA A 58 0.18 -13.53 5.60
N PHE A 59 -0.55 -12.82 4.74
CA PHE A 59 -0.01 -11.75 3.92
C PHE A 59 -0.88 -10.50 4.06
N GLU A 60 -0.24 -9.33 3.94
CA GLU A 60 -0.92 -8.04 3.80
C GLU A 60 -0.35 -7.35 2.57
N GLN A 61 -1.20 -6.59 1.88
CA GLN A 61 -0.90 -6.02 0.58
C GLN A 61 -1.51 -4.62 0.47
N TRP A 62 -0.73 -3.71 -0.10
CA TRP A 62 -1.17 -2.40 -0.56
C TRP A 62 -1.14 -2.41 -2.08
N TYR A 63 -2.25 -2.00 -2.70
CA TYR A 63 -2.46 -2.12 -4.13
C TYR A 63 -3.01 -0.81 -4.69
N PHE A 64 -2.36 -0.30 -5.73
CA PHE A 64 -2.73 0.94 -6.40
C PHE A 64 -2.77 0.69 -7.89
N GLU A 65 -3.85 1.10 -8.54
CA GLU A 65 -3.99 0.97 -9.98
C GLU A 65 -4.73 2.15 -10.60
N GLY A 66 -4.61 2.25 -11.92
CA GLY A 66 -5.37 3.19 -12.72
C GLY A 66 -5.17 2.93 -14.20
N VAL A 67 -6.17 3.34 -14.97
CA VAL A 67 -6.21 3.18 -16.42
C VAL A 67 -6.64 4.49 -17.07
N SER A 68 -6.10 4.76 -18.26
CA SER A 68 -6.57 5.85 -19.11
C SER A 68 -7.61 5.36 -20.12
N GLU A 69 -8.30 6.28 -20.77
CA GLU A 69 -9.19 5.96 -21.90
C GLU A 69 -8.42 5.40 -23.12
N ALA A 70 -7.17 5.82 -23.30
CA ALA A 70 -6.31 5.37 -24.40
C ALA A 70 -5.68 3.98 -24.16
N GLY A 71 -5.90 3.40 -22.97
CA GLY A 71 -5.42 2.06 -22.61
C GLY A 71 -4.03 2.05 -21.97
N GLU A 72 -3.52 3.20 -21.51
CA GLU A 72 -2.44 3.20 -20.53
C GLU A 72 -2.93 2.59 -19.22
N ALA A 73 -2.08 1.83 -18.54
CA ALA A 73 -2.36 1.30 -17.21
C ALA A 73 -1.13 1.38 -16.32
N PHE A 74 -1.34 1.69 -15.04
CA PHE A 74 -0.35 1.53 -13.99
C PHE A 74 -0.92 0.63 -12.90
N ILE A 75 -0.09 -0.27 -12.39
CA ILE A 75 -0.42 -1.17 -11.28
C ILE A 75 0.81 -1.28 -10.39
N VAL A 76 0.62 -1.10 -9.09
CA VAL A 76 1.65 -1.33 -8.07
C VAL A 76 1.06 -2.17 -6.95
N SER A 77 1.81 -3.20 -6.57
CA SER A 77 1.51 -4.05 -5.43
C SER A 77 2.72 -4.07 -4.50
N LEU A 78 2.52 -3.74 -3.23
CA LEU A 78 3.54 -3.84 -2.19
C LEU A 78 3.03 -4.79 -1.11
N GLY A 79 3.81 -5.83 -0.83
CA GLY A 79 3.39 -6.89 0.06
C GLY A 79 4.29 -7.06 1.28
N ARG A 80 3.70 -7.62 2.33
CA ARG A 80 4.39 -8.44 3.32
C ARG A 80 3.83 -9.85 3.19
N ASP A 81 4.53 -10.70 2.45
CA ASP A 81 4.07 -12.02 2.01
C ASP A 81 5.19 -13.07 2.18
N PRO A 82 5.00 -14.09 3.05
CA PRO A 82 5.99 -15.14 3.27
C PRO A 82 6.16 -16.12 2.10
N SER A 83 5.31 -16.07 1.08
CA SER A 83 5.29 -17.04 -0.04
C SER A 83 6.60 -17.10 -0.84
N TYR A 84 7.38 -16.01 -0.83
CA TYR A 84 8.66 -15.91 -1.51
C TYR A 84 9.87 -16.35 -0.67
N ARG A 85 9.66 -16.62 0.63
CA ARG A 85 10.73 -17.02 1.55
C ARG A 85 11.44 -18.32 1.14
N PRO A 86 10.76 -19.39 0.68
CA PRO A 86 11.44 -20.61 0.24
C PRO A 86 12.40 -20.41 -0.94
N LEU A 87 12.20 -19.33 -1.72
CA LEU A 87 13.06 -18.95 -2.85
C LEU A 87 14.25 -18.08 -2.42
N GLY A 88 14.35 -17.72 -1.13
CA GLY A 88 15.43 -16.89 -0.61
C GLY A 88 15.26 -15.38 -0.88
N TYR A 89 14.09 -14.93 -1.31
CA TYR A 89 13.83 -13.51 -1.58
C TYR A 89 13.32 -12.71 -0.35
N GLY A 90 12.97 -13.41 0.73
CA GLY A 90 12.40 -12.81 1.93
C GLY A 90 10.88 -12.66 1.83
N VAL A 91 10.32 -11.71 2.57
CA VAL A 91 8.87 -11.54 2.75
C VAL A 91 8.31 -10.22 2.22
N LEU A 92 9.11 -9.44 1.47
CA LEU A 92 8.75 -8.07 1.06
C LEU A 92 8.74 -7.91 -0.46
N PRO A 93 7.84 -8.60 -1.18
CA PRO A 93 7.70 -8.41 -2.61
C PRO A 93 7.17 -7.00 -2.93
N LEU A 94 7.65 -6.44 -4.01
CA LEU A 94 7.01 -5.32 -4.68
C LEU A 94 6.90 -5.63 -6.18
N GLU A 95 5.76 -5.30 -6.76
CA GLU A 95 5.44 -5.57 -8.16
C GLU A 95 4.94 -4.28 -8.79
N MET A 96 5.47 -3.98 -9.96
CA MET A 96 5.05 -2.84 -10.77
C MET A 96 4.73 -3.32 -12.18
N MET A 97 3.62 -2.86 -12.74
CA MET A 97 3.26 -3.08 -14.12
C MET A 97 2.76 -1.79 -14.75
N PHE A 98 3.32 -1.46 -15.90
CA PHE A 98 2.91 -0.32 -16.72
C PHE A 98 2.62 -0.81 -18.13
N VAL A 99 1.49 -0.40 -18.69
CA VAL A 99 1.07 -0.72 -20.04
C VAL A 99 0.91 0.59 -20.78
N PHE A 100 1.60 0.77 -21.91
CA PHE A 100 1.45 1.93 -22.78
C PHE A 100 0.28 1.71 -23.75
N ALA A 101 -0.35 2.78 -24.24
CA ALA A 101 -1.45 2.70 -25.21
C ALA A 101 -1.08 1.93 -26.50
N ASN A 102 0.21 1.92 -26.88
CA ASN A 102 0.70 1.14 -28.01
C ASN A 102 0.85 -0.38 -27.72
N GLY A 103 0.47 -0.84 -26.53
CA GLY A 103 0.56 -2.22 -26.07
C GLY A 103 1.91 -2.62 -25.47
N THR A 104 2.92 -1.75 -25.48
CA THR A 104 4.22 -2.00 -24.83
C THR A 104 4.02 -2.15 -23.33
N ARG A 105 4.77 -3.05 -22.69
CA ARG A 105 4.65 -3.31 -21.25
C ARG A 105 6.01 -3.22 -20.55
N HIS A 106 6.01 -2.59 -19.38
CA HIS A 106 7.09 -2.67 -18.41
C HIS A 106 6.56 -3.33 -17.14
N ALA A 107 6.98 -4.56 -16.87
CA ALA A 107 6.61 -5.29 -15.66
C ALA A 107 7.87 -5.69 -14.89
N LYS A 108 7.86 -5.48 -13.58
CA LYS A 108 9.01 -5.79 -12.72
C LYS A 108 8.54 -6.22 -11.34
N THR A 109 9.08 -7.35 -10.89
CA THR A 109 9.07 -7.76 -9.49
C THR A 109 10.45 -7.44 -8.90
N ASP A 110 10.47 -6.82 -7.73
CA ASP A 110 11.68 -6.61 -6.93
C ASP A 110 11.38 -7.02 -5.47
N PHE A 111 12.43 -7.05 -4.64
CA PHE A 111 12.29 -7.42 -3.24
C PHE A 111 12.97 -6.36 -2.36
N ALA A 112 12.18 -5.77 -1.46
CA ALA A 112 12.67 -4.81 -0.50
C ALA A 112 13.48 -5.52 0.60
N PHE A 113 14.48 -4.84 1.17
CA PHE A 113 15.17 -5.31 2.36
C PHE A 113 14.46 -4.84 3.65
N GLU A 114 13.65 -3.79 3.55
CA GLU A 114 12.89 -3.20 4.64
C GLU A 114 11.57 -2.63 4.13
N SER A 115 10.50 -2.81 4.90
CA SER A 115 9.23 -2.11 4.72
C SER A 115 8.87 -1.36 5.99
N ARG A 116 8.32 -0.16 5.84
CA ARG A 116 7.79 0.63 6.95
C ARG A 116 6.39 1.12 6.61
N VAL A 117 5.45 0.99 7.54
CA VAL A 117 4.10 1.57 7.45
C VAL A 117 3.82 2.37 8.70
N ARG A 118 3.46 3.64 8.54
CA ARG A 118 3.16 4.60 9.62
C ARG A 118 1.76 5.16 9.45
N ASP A 119 0.96 5.12 10.50
CA ASP A 119 -0.33 5.81 10.61
C ASP A 119 -0.15 6.93 11.65
N CYS A 120 0.01 8.15 11.13
CA CYS A 120 0.47 9.32 11.86
C CYS A 120 -0.12 10.60 11.27
N CYS A 121 -0.49 11.54 12.14
CA CYS A 121 -0.86 12.91 11.76
C CYS A 121 -1.93 12.98 10.65
N GLY A 122 -2.95 12.12 10.70
CA GLY A 122 -4.04 12.10 9.71
C GLY A 122 -3.62 11.56 8.33
N THR A 123 -2.53 10.79 8.25
CA THR A 123 -2.12 10.09 7.02
C THR A 123 -1.59 8.71 7.35
N VAL A 124 -1.77 7.76 6.43
CA VAL A 124 -1.02 6.51 6.46
C VAL A 124 0.01 6.54 5.35
N GLN A 125 1.24 6.22 5.68
CA GLN A 125 2.38 6.23 4.77
C GLN A 125 3.05 4.88 4.79
N GLY A 126 3.49 4.42 3.62
CA GLY A 126 4.32 3.24 3.51
C GLY A 126 5.57 3.50 2.69
N GLN A 127 6.62 2.73 2.97
CA GLN A 127 7.88 2.80 2.25
C GLN A 127 8.50 1.41 2.15
N TRP A 128 8.86 1.01 0.93
CA TRP A 128 9.59 -0.21 0.64
C TRP A 128 10.97 0.17 0.11
N ASN A 129 12.01 -0.14 0.89
CA ASN A 129 13.39 0.17 0.59
C ASN A 129 14.07 -1.05 -0.06
N THR A 130 14.58 -0.88 -1.27
CA THR A 130 15.37 -1.89 -1.98
C THR A 130 16.83 -1.47 -2.03
N LYS A 131 17.72 -2.38 -2.44
CA LYS A 131 19.14 -2.04 -2.64
C LYS A 131 19.39 -0.96 -3.70
N ARG A 132 18.42 -0.69 -4.57
CA ARG A 132 18.58 0.17 -5.75
C ARG A 132 17.74 1.44 -5.72
N GLY A 133 16.87 1.60 -4.72
CA GLY A 133 15.86 2.63 -4.72
C GLY A 133 14.71 2.30 -3.78
N SER A 134 13.64 3.07 -3.85
CA SER A 134 12.47 2.90 -2.99
C SER A 134 11.17 3.18 -3.73
N ILE A 135 10.08 2.66 -3.17
CA ILE A 135 8.72 3.07 -3.49
C ILE A 135 8.07 3.50 -2.18
N SER A 136 7.47 4.68 -2.16
CA SER A 136 6.69 5.18 -1.04
C SER A 136 5.26 5.45 -1.47
N TRP A 137 4.35 5.42 -0.52
CA TRP A 137 2.97 5.81 -0.74
C TRP A 137 2.43 6.54 0.48
N LEU A 138 1.40 7.36 0.25
CA LEU A 138 0.66 8.06 1.28
C LEU A 138 -0.82 8.00 0.95
N VAL A 139 -1.67 7.79 1.96
CA VAL A 139 -3.12 7.89 1.87
C VAL A 139 -3.64 8.83 2.96
N SER A 140 -4.53 9.75 2.59
CA SER A 140 -5.14 10.70 3.53
C SER A 140 -6.13 10.01 4.47
N GLN A 141 -6.31 10.53 5.69
CA GLN A 141 -7.23 9.96 6.69
C GLN A 141 -8.69 9.87 6.24
N ASP A 142 -9.13 10.80 5.39
CA ASP A 142 -10.48 10.78 4.80
C ASP A 142 -10.60 9.82 3.61
N LEU A 143 -9.51 9.12 3.27
CA LEU A 143 -9.41 8.17 2.15
C LEU A 143 -9.80 8.84 0.82
N LYS A 144 -9.49 10.14 0.66
CA LYS A 144 -9.77 10.89 -0.56
C LYS A 144 -8.58 11.03 -1.49
N LYS A 145 -7.37 10.85 -0.97
CA LYS A 145 -6.14 11.04 -1.74
C LYS A 145 -5.21 9.86 -1.49
N ALA A 146 -4.65 9.33 -2.56
CA ALA A 146 -3.48 8.48 -2.51
C ALA A 146 -2.39 9.03 -3.43
N GLU A 147 -1.14 8.91 -3.01
CA GLU A 147 0.03 9.21 -3.82
C GLU A 147 1.03 8.07 -3.70
N VAL A 148 1.63 7.68 -4.81
CA VAL A 148 2.69 6.68 -4.90
C VAL A 148 3.88 7.34 -5.58
N GLU A 149 5.02 7.33 -4.91
CA GLU A 149 6.27 7.88 -5.42
C GLU A 149 7.25 6.75 -5.75
N PHE A 150 7.89 6.87 -6.91
CA PHE A 150 8.84 5.90 -7.42
C PHE A 150 10.22 6.54 -7.47
N HIS A 151 11.16 5.95 -6.74
CA HIS A 151 12.56 6.33 -6.73
C HIS A 151 13.40 5.11 -7.10
N MET A 152 13.19 4.58 -8.32
CA MET A 152 13.86 3.39 -8.82
C MET A 152 14.71 3.74 -10.06
N PRO A 153 15.80 2.98 -10.37
CA PRO A 153 16.64 3.30 -11.52
C PRO A 153 15.89 3.25 -12.85
N THR A 154 14.86 2.41 -12.95
CA THR A 154 14.07 2.19 -14.18
C THR A 154 12.72 2.89 -14.17
N VAL A 155 12.26 3.41 -13.02
CA VAL A 155 10.93 4.04 -12.85
C VAL A 155 11.09 5.19 -11.87
N GLN A 156 10.83 6.42 -12.32
CA GLN A 156 10.91 7.63 -11.51
C GLN A 156 9.66 8.47 -11.69
N GLY A 157 9.22 9.17 -10.64
CA GLY A 157 8.07 10.08 -10.67
C GLY A 157 6.97 9.67 -9.70
N SER A 158 5.73 10.03 -9.96
CA SER A 158 4.61 9.69 -9.07
C SER A 158 3.30 9.37 -9.78
N ALA A 159 2.42 8.70 -9.05
CA ALA A 159 1.03 8.46 -9.40
C ALA A 159 0.14 8.96 -8.26
N LYS A 160 -0.97 9.63 -8.59
CA LYS A 160 -1.91 10.21 -7.65
C LYS A 160 -3.32 9.74 -7.98
N ILE A 161 -4.08 9.47 -6.94
CA ILE A 161 -5.50 9.09 -7.04
C ILE A 161 -6.30 10.07 -6.19
N GLN A 162 -7.24 10.75 -6.82
CA GLN A 162 -8.19 11.66 -6.17
C GLN A 162 -9.59 11.04 -6.20
N SER A 163 -10.04 10.55 -5.06
CA SER A 163 -11.37 9.95 -4.92
C SER A 163 -12.47 11.00 -5.07
N PHE A 164 -13.53 10.63 -5.79
CA PHE A 164 -14.81 11.34 -5.80
C PHE A 164 -15.95 10.52 -5.17
N THR A 165 -15.63 9.36 -4.61
CA THR A 165 -16.60 8.47 -3.93
C THR A 165 -16.24 8.28 -2.45
N PRO A 166 -17.19 8.01 -1.54
CA PRO A 166 -16.86 7.63 -0.17
C PRO A 166 -16.21 6.24 -0.14
N ALA A 167 -15.19 6.06 0.70
CA ALA A 167 -14.62 4.74 0.99
C ALA A 167 -15.67 3.81 1.59
N ARG A 168 -15.55 2.50 1.29
CA ARG A 168 -16.54 1.48 1.66
C ARG A 168 -15.88 0.28 2.33
N TYR A 169 -16.58 -0.31 3.29
CA TYR A 169 -16.26 -1.66 3.77
C TYR A 169 -16.73 -2.72 2.77
N ALA A 170 -16.32 -3.97 2.99
CA ALA A 170 -16.67 -5.09 2.11
C ALA A 170 -18.20 -5.33 1.97
N ASP A 171 -18.98 -4.90 2.97
CA ASP A 171 -20.44 -4.97 2.99
C ASP A 171 -21.14 -3.75 2.35
N GLY A 172 -20.38 -2.79 1.80
CA GLY A 172 -20.89 -1.58 1.15
C GLY A 172 -21.22 -0.43 2.11
N ILE A 173 -21.07 -0.61 3.42
CA ILE A 173 -21.24 0.47 4.40
C ILE A 173 -20.14 1.51 4.19
N SER A 174 -20.47 2.81 4.32
CA SER A 174 -19.47 3.89 4.24
C SER A 174 -18.52 3.87 5.42
N TRP A 175 -17.25 4.18 5.16
CA TRP A 175 -16.28 4.53 6.19
C TRP A 175 -16.60 5.90 6.82
N PRO A 176 -16.41 6.09 8.13
CA PRO A 176 -16.11 5.09 9.16
C PRO A 176 -17.39 4.48 9.77
N SER A 177 -17.34 3.22 10.23
CA SER A 177 -18.46 2.52 10.87
C SER A 177 -18.01 1.60 12.00
N LYS A 178 -18.77 1.57 13.11
CA LYS A 178 -18.56 0.65 14.26
C LYS A 178 -18.95 -0.80 13.98
N PHE A 179 -19.85 -0.99 13.02
CA PHE A 179 -20.56 -2.25 12.83
C PHE A 179 -20.15 -2.98 11.55
N ALA A 180 -19.47 -2.27 10.65
CA ALA A 180 -18.97 -2.83 9.41
C ALA A 180 -17.72 -3.66 9.61
N ARG A 181 -17.41 -4.53 8.64
CA ARG A 181 -16.26 -5.43 8.68
C ARG A 181 -15.46 -5.33 7.40
N THR A 182 -14.15 -5.51 7.50
CA THR A 182 -13.25 -5.62 6.33
C THR A 182 -13.24 -7.04 5.75
N GLN A 183 -13.93 -7.99 6.38
CA GLN A 183 -13.97 -9.39 5.97
C GLN A 183 -14.81 -9.57 4.71
N LEU A 184 -14.16 -9.99 3.63
CA LEU A 184 -14.80 -10.33 2.35
C LEU A 184 -15.22 -11.81 2.32
N ALA A 185 -14.38 -12.70 2.85
CA ALA A 185 -14.63 -14.13 2.94
C ALA A 185 -13.98 -14.70 4.22
N PRO A 186 -14.25 -15.97 4.62
CA PRO A 186 -13.53 -16.59 5.73
C PRO A 186 -12.02 -16.45 5.56
N HIS A 187 -11.35 -15.85 6.56
CA HIS A 187 -9.91 -15.56 6.58
C HIS A 187 -9.37 -14.57 5.53
N LEU A 188 -10.24 -13.95 4.71
CA LEU A 188 -9.86 -12.93 3.73
C LEU A 188 -10.50 -11.59 4.10
N ASN A 189 -9.66 -10.60 4.39
CA ASN A 189 -10.08 -9.22 4.60
C ASN A 189 -9.60 -8.39 3.43
N MET A 190 -10.51 -7.64 2.81
CA MET A 190 -10.24 -6.79 1.66
C MET A 190 -11.20 -5.61 1.70
N VAL A 191 -10.67 -4.42 1.44
CA VAL A 191 -11.43 -3.18 1.28
C VAL A 191 -10.81 -2.38 0.17
N GLU A 192 -11.65 -1.65 -0.56
CA GLU A 192 -11.20 -0.64 -1.52
C GLU A 192 -11.29 0.72 -0.83
N ALA A 193 -10.15 1.21 -0.32
CA ALA A 193 -10.11 2.49 0.39
C ALA A 193 -10.49 3.67 -0.51
N ILE A 194 -10.07 3.62 -1.78
CA ILE A 194 -10.55 4.52 -2.84
C ILE A 194 -11.20 3.65 -3.91
N PRO A 195 -12.53 3.43 -3.85
CA PRO A 195 -13.22 2.59 -4.83
C PRO A 195 -13.17 3.17 -6.25
N VAL A 196 -13.32 4.49 -6.35
CA VAL A 196 -13.25 5.20 -7.63
C VAL A 196 -12.65 6.59 -7.42
N GLY A 197 -11.70 6.97 -8.26
CA GLY A 197 -11.06 8.28 -8.27
C GLY A 197 -10.44 8.63 -9.62
N ASN A 198 -10.14 9.91 -9.80
CA ASN A 198 -9.36 10.38 -10.92
C ASN A 198 -7.89 10.03 -10.71
N VAL A 199 -7.23 9.60 -11.77
CA VAL A 199 -5.83 9.17 -11.73
C VAL A 199 -4.98 10.18 -12.50
N GLU A 200 -3.88 10.61 -11.88
CA GLU A 200 -2.82 11.37 -12.53
C GLU A 200 -1.51 10.59 -12.38
N VAL A 201 -0.83 10.33 -13.48
CA VAL A 201 0.47 9.65 -13.47
C VAL A 201 1.46 10.49 -14.24
N ASP A 202 2.62 10.74 -13.65
CA ASP A 202 3.77 11.37 -14.29
C ASP A 202 5.02 10.56 -13.96
N LEU A 203 5.38 9.66 -14.88
CA LEU A 203 6.49 8.73 -14.71
C LEU A 203 7.47 8.79 -15.87
N ARG A 204 8.73 8.51 -15.56
CA ARG A 204 9.77 8.14 -16.51
C ARG A 204 10.11 6.67 -16.35
N ILE A 205 9.76 5.86 -17.35
CA ILE A 205 10.01 4.42 -17.40
C ILE A 205 11.12 4.17 -18.41
N LEU A 206 12.29 3.74 -17.95
CA LEU A 206 13.49 3.55 -18.79
C LEU A 206 13.83 4.79 -19.64
N GLY A 207 13.57 5.98 -19.10
CA GLY A 207 13.77 7.27 -19.78
C GLY A 207 12.61 7.71 -20.67
N GLN A 208 11.65 6.84 -20.97
CA GLN A 208 10.43 7.18 -21.72
C GLN A 208 9.37 7.79 -20.80
N LEU A 209 8.70 8.84 -21.26
CA LEU A 209 7.58 9.45 -20.54
C LEU A 209 6.37 8.52 -20.57
N PHE A 210 5.74 8.35 -19.41
CA PHE A 210 4.49 7.64 -19.21
C PHE A 210 3.57 8.54 -18.40
N THR A 211 2.47 8.97 -19.01
CA THR A 211 1.55 9.92 -18.40
C THR A 211 0.11 9.47 -18.52
N ILE A 212 -0.64 9.65 -17.44
CA ILE A 212 -2.10 9.54 -17.43
C ILE A 212 -2.60 10.87 -16.87
N TYR A 213 -3.47 11.55 -17.61
CA TYR A 213 -4.12 12.78 -17.15
C TYR A 213 -5.62 12.59 -17.19
N TRP A 214 -6.28 13.10 -16.16
CA TRP A 214 -7.72 13.29 -16.16
C TRP A 214 -8.05 14.61 -16.87
N ASP A 215 -8.70 14.54 -18.04
CA ASP A 215 -9.10 15.73 -18.77
C ASP A 215 -10.59 16.03 -18.52
N TRP A 216 -10.90 17.24 -18.05
CA TRP A 216 -12.27 17.63 -17.67
C TRP A 216 -13.19 17.86 -18.88
N TRP A 217 -12.65 17.86 -20.10
CA TRP A 217 -13.34 18.33 -21.30
C TRP A 217 -13.92 17.22 -22.19
N THR A 218 -13.79 15.94 -21.81
CA THR A 218 -14.19 14.81 -22.67
C THR A 218 -15.41 14.02 -22.20
N LEU A 219 -16.08 14.42 -21.11
CA LEU A 219 -17.36 13.81 -20.74
C LEU A 219 -18.51 14.43 -21.57
N PRO A 220 -19.28 13.63 -22.35
CA PRO A 220 -20.44 14.12 -23.10
C PRO A 220 -21.59 14.61 -22.20
#